data_AF-A0A9E5ECL2-F1
#
_entry.id   AF-A0A9E5ECL2-F1
#
_cell.length_a   1.000
_cell.length_b   1.000
_cell.length_c   1.000
_cell.angle_alpha   90.00
_cell.angle_beta   90.00
_cell.angle_gamma   90.00
#
_symmetry.space_group_name_H-M   'P 1'
#
loop_
_entity.id
_entity.type
_entity.pdbx_description
1 polymer ?
#
loop_
_entity_poly.entity_id
_entity_poly.type
_entity_poly.pdbx_seq_one_letter_code
_entity_poly.pdbx_strand_id
1 'polypeptide(L)'
;YNLPIITVVFNNNGVYRGTDVNPTGGADVAPTVFVKNARYDKMMEAFGGVGYNVTTPEELTDALNKSLASGKPTVINAVIDETAGTESGRLTNLNPASTATKK
;
A
#
# COMPACT_ATOMS: atom_id res chain seq x y z
N TYR A 1 0.87 25.12 2.01
CA TYR A 1 2.34 25.15 2.17
C TYR A 1 3.11 24.72 0.92
N ASN A 2 2.51 23.97 -0.02
CA ASN A 2 3.17 23.55 -1.27
C ASN A 2 4.57 22.95 -1.07
N LEU A 3 4.72 22.12 -0.03
CA LEU A 3 5.99 21.49 0.28
C LEU A 3 6.32 20.44 -0.79
N PRO A 4 7.58 20.32 -1.24
CA PRO A 4 7.99 19.37 -2.27
C PRO A 4 8.17 17.95 -1.68
N ILE A 5 7.12 17.43 -1.04
CA ILE A 5 7.10 16.09 -0.45
C ILE A 5 6.52 15.12 -1.48
N ILE A 6 7.25 14.04 -1.72
CA ILE A 6 6.83 12.93 -2.58
C ILE A 6 6.57 11.73 -1.67
N THR A 7 5.33 11.26 -1.62
CA THR A 7 4.93 10.08 -0.85
C THR A 7 4.70 8.92 -1.81
N VAL A 8 5.44 7.83 -1.64
CA VAL A 8 5.24 6.59 -2.39
C VAL A 8 4.48 5.61 -1.50
N VAL A 9 3.28 5.22 -1.93
CA VAL A 9 2.46 4.22 -1.25
C VAL A 9 2.68 2.89 -1.96
N PHE A 10 3.27 1.92 -1.25
CA PHE A 10 3.41 0.55 -1.71
C PHE A 10 2.09 -0.18 -1.44
N ASN A 11 1.23 -0.20 -2.45
CA ASN A 11 -0.13 -0.69 -2.35
C ASN A 11 -0.20 -2.18 -2.68
N ASN A 12 -0.04 -3.01 -1.65
CA ASN A 12 -0.24 -4.47 -1.66
C ASN A 12 -1.66 -4.88 -1.24
N ASN A 13 -2.61 -3.94 -1.17
CA ASN A 13 -3.98 -4.14 -0.69
C ASN A 13 -4.13 -4.60 0.78
N GLY A 14 -3.16 -4.37 1.68
CA GLY A 14 -3.36 -4.77 3.08
C GLY A 14 -2.18 -4.61 4.02
N VAL A 15 -2.37 -5.08 5.25
CA VAL A 15 -1.30 -5.19 6.26
C VAL A 15 -0.49 -6.45 5.97
N TYR A 16 0.80 -6.30 5.70
CA TYR A 16 1.72 -7.35 5.23
C TYR A 16 1.41 -7.89 3.83
N ARG A 17 0.16 -8.32 3.59
CA ARG A 17 -0.35 -8.89 2.34
C ARG A 17 -1.81 -8.49 2.13
N GLY A 18 -2.28 -8.62 0.90
CA GLY A 18 -3.67 -8.33 0.55
C GLY A 18 -4.54 -9.58 0.39
N THR A 19 -4.03 -10.79 0.66
CA THR A 19 -4.65 -12.05 0.22
C THR A 19 -5.37 -12.83 1.30
N ASP A 20 -5.35 -12.37 2.56
CA ASP A 20 -5.93 -13.13 3.66
C ASP A 20 -7.44 -13.31 3.51
N VAL A 21 -7.93 -14.48 3.90
CA VAL A 21 -9.35 -14.85 3.85
C VAL A 21 -9.95 -14.77 5.25
N ASN A 22 -11.20 -14.31 5.33
CA ASN A 22 -11.93 -14.26 6.60
C ASN A 22 -12.07 -15.67 7.20
N PRO A 23 -11.49 -15.94 8.39
CA PRO A 23 -11.47 -17.28 8.96
C PRO A 23 -12.86 -17.77 9.41
N THR A 24 -13.84 -16.87 9.52
CA THR A 24 -15.22 -17.22 9.88
C THR A 24 -16.07 -17.61 8.67
N GLY A 25 -15.56 -17.43 7.44
CA GLY A 25 -16.28 -17.73 6.20
C GLY A 25 -17.44 -16.77 5.86
N GLY A 26 -17.58 -15.67 6.61
CA GLY A 26 -18.56 -14.62 6.33
C GLY A 26 -18.22 -13.79 5.08
N ALA A 27 -19.14 -12.90 4.71
CA ALA A 27 -18.99 -12.05 3.51
C ALA A 27 -17.96 -10.92 3.69
N ASP A 28 -17.57 -10.60 4.92
CA ASP A 28 -16.57 -9.57 5.21
C ASP A 28 -15.17 -10.01 4.78
N VAL A 29 -14.32 -9.05 4.41
CA VAL A 29 -12.90 -9.29 4.13
C VAL A 29 -12.13 -9.62 5.41
N ALA A 30 -10.94 -10.23 5.27
CA ALA A 30 -10.07 -10.45 6.42
C ALA A 30 -9.61 -9.11 7.05
N PRO A 31 -9.34 -9.05 8.37
CA PRO A 31 -8.94 -7.82 9.05
C PRO A 31 -7.68 -7.13 8.50
N THR A 32 -6.83 -7.89 7.80
CA THR A 32 -5.59 -7.43 7.18
C THR A 32 -5.77 -6.97 5.73
N VAL A 33 -6.94 -7.19 5.12
CA VAL A 33 -7.20 -6.83 3.72
C VAL A 33 -7.90 -5.47 3.64
N PHE A 34 -7.33 -4.58 2.83
CA PHE A 34 -7.89 -3.27 2.54
C PHE A 34 -8.72 -3.28 1.26
N VAL A 35 -9.34 -2.13 0.94
CA VAL A 35 -10.08 -1.95 -0.32
C VAL A 35 -9.16 -2.21 -1.50
N LYS A 36 -9.51 -3.20 -2.32
CA LYS A 36 -8.72 -3.60 -3.50
C LYS A 36 -8.58 -2.44 -4.47
N ASN A 37 -7.35 -2.25 -4.96
CA ASN A 37 -7.02 -1.23 -5.96
C ASN A 37 -7.39 0.20 -5.53
N ALA A 38 -7.30 0.48 -4.21
CA ALA A 38 -7.51 1.84 -3.70
C ALA A 38 -6.60 2.85 -4.41
N ARG A 39 -7.17 3.98 -4.83
CA ARG A 39 -6.50 5.02 -5.62
C ARG A 39 -6.02 6.17 -4.73
N TYR A 40 -4.97 5.92 -3.95
CA TYR A 40 -4.39 6.92 -3.04
C TYR A 40 -3.88 8.18 -3.76
N ASP A 41 -3.47 8.04 -5.01
CA ASP A 41 -3.08 9.15 -5.88
C ASP A 41 -4.23 10.16 -6.11
N LYS A 42 -5.48 9.68 -6.16
CA LYS A 42 -6.67 10.54 -6.30
C LYS A 42 -6.94 11.39 -5.07
N MET A 43 -6.52 10.95 -3.89
CA MET A 43 -6.57 11.79 -2.69
C MET A 43 -5.69 13.04 -2.87
N MET A 44 -4.50 12.90 -3.46
CA MET A 44 -3.60 14.04 -3.66
C MET A 44 -4.15 15.05 -4.67
N GLU A 45 -4.78 14.56 -5.74
CA GLU A 45 -5.47 15.41 -6.72
C GLU A 45 -6.57 16.25 -6.07
N ALA A 46 -7.34 15.68 -5.13
CA ALA A 46 -8.40 16.40 -4.43
C ALA A 46 -7.92 17.60 -3.61
N PHE A 47 -6.65 17.59 -3.18
CA PHE A 47 -6.00 18.70 -2.47
C PHE A 47 -5.13 19.58 -3.38
N GLY A 48 -5.23 19.42 -4.70
CA GLY A 48 -4.51 20.24 -5.69
C GLY A 48 -3.04 19.86 -5.91
N GLY A 49 -2.59 18.73 -5.38
CA GLY A 49 -1.28 18.17 -5.69
C GLY A 49 -1.28 17.27 -6.92
N VAL A 50 -0.19 16.51 -7.09
CA VAL A 50 -0.04 15.59 -8.21
C VAL A 50 -0.26 14.15 -7.74
N GLY A 51 -1.05 13.39 -8.49
CA GLY A 51 -1.26 11.96 -8.27
C GLY A 51 -0.70 11.14 -9.43
N TYR A 52 0.01 10.05 -9.13
CA TYR A 52 0.39 9.04 -10.10
C TYR A 52 -0.06 7.66 -9.63
N ASN A 53 -0.64 6.86 -10.52
CA ASN A 53 -0.90 5.44 -10.30
C ASN A 53 -0.01 4.62 -11.22
N VAL A 54 0.87 3.80 -10.66
CA VAL A 54 1.90 3.07 -11.40
C VAL A 54 1.82 1.58 -11.08
N THR A 55 2.12 0.77 -12.10
CA THR A 55 2.02 -0.70 -12.07
C THR A 55 3.31 -1.39 -12.48
N THR A 56 4.31 -0.64 -12.92
CA THR A 56 5.63 -1.16 -13.28
C THR A 56 6.76 -0.35 -12.64
N PRO A 57 7.97 -0.93 -12.49
CA PRO A 57 9.15 -0.20 -12.03
C PRO A 57 9.53 0.99 -12.93
N GLU A 58 9.32 0.88 -14.24
CA GLU A 58 9.60 1.94 -15.21
C GLU A 58 8.65 3.13 -15.00
N GLU A 59 7.35 2.86 -14.82
CA GLU A 59 6.35 3.89 -14.50
C GLU A 59 6.65 4.57 -13.17
N LEU A 60 7.07 3.81 -12.15
CA LEU A 60 7.49 4.37 -10.86
C LEU A 60 8.71 5.30 -11.03
N THR A 61 9.70 4.88 -11.81
CA THR A 61 10.90 5.68 -12.09
C THR A 61 10.56 6.98 -12.79
N ASP A 62 9.72 6.92 -13.83
CA ASP A 62 9.25 8.09 -14.57
C ASP A 62 8.43 9.05 -13.68
N ALA A 63 7.48 8.51 -12.92
CA ALA A 63 6.67 9.30 -11.99
C ALA A 63 7.53 10.00 -10.93
N LEU A 64 8.54 9.31 -10.38
CA LEU A 64 9.47 9.89 -9.41
C LEU A 64 10.27 11.04 -10.01
N ASN A 65 10.84 10.86 -11.22
CA ASN A 65 11.59 11.89 -11.92
C ASN A 65 10.73 13.13 -12.21
N LYS A 66 9.49 12.94 -12.69
CA LYS A 66 8.53 14.02 -12.92
C LYS A 66 8.16 14.74 -11.63
N SER A 67 7.96 14.00 -10.55
CA SER A 67 7.62 14.55 -9.23
C SER A 67 8.75 15.44 -8.70
N LEU A 68 9.99 14.95 -8.76
CA LEU A 68 11.20 15.68 -8.37
C LEU A 68 11.35 16.97 -9.19
N ALA A 69 11.20 16.89 -10.51
CA ALA A 69 11.29 18.05 -11.40
C ALA A 69 10.18 19.08 -11.15
N SER A 70 8.98 18.64 -10.74
CA SER A 70 7.84 19.52 -10.50
C SER A 70 7.94 20.37 -9.24
N GLY A 71 8.65 19.88 -8.21
CA GLY A 71 8.68 20.50 -6.88
C GLY A 71 7.31 20.58 -6.18
N LYS A 72 6.30 19.82 -6.64
CA LYS A 72 4.94 19.84 -6.10
C LYS A 72 4.71 18.69 -5.11
N PRO A 73 3.82 18.87 -4.11
CA PRO A 73 3.39 17.77 -3.26
C PRO A 73 2.74 16.68 -4.12
N THR A 74 3.25 15.45 -3.99
CA THR A 74 2.92 14.35 -4.89
C THR A 74 2.69 13.05 -4.14
N VAL A 75 1.66 12.29 -4.53
CA VAL A 75 1.47 10.90 -4.10
C VAL A 75 1.60 9.98 -5.31
N ILE A 76 2.48 8.99 -5.20
CA ILE A 76 2.62 7.90 -6.16
C ILE A 76 2.02 6.64 -5.52
N ASN A 77 0.89 6.18 -6.05
CA ASN A 77 0.31 4.88 -5.73
C ASN A 77 1.02 3.80 -6.56
N ALA A 78 1.97 3.10 -5.95
CA ALA A 78 2.69 2.00 -6.57
C ALA A 78 1.97 0.68 -6.26
N VAL A 79 1.27 0.14 -7.25
CA VAL A 79 0.63 -1.18 -7.14
C VAL A 79 1.73 -2.24 -7.06
N ILE A 80 1.70 -3.04 -6.00
CA ILE A 80 2.64 -4.16 -5.81
C ILE A 80 1.88 -5.46 -5.65
N ASP A 81 2.57 -6.58 -5.91
CA ASP A 81 2.01 -7.91 -5.71
C ASP A 81 1.59 -8.10 -4.24
N GLU A 82 0.31 -8.41 -4.05
CA GLU A 82 -0.31 -8.62 -2.75
C GLU A 82 0.20 -9.85 -1.99
N THR A 83 0.96 -10.72 -2.66
CA THR A 83 1.62 -11.91 -2.09
C THR A 83 3.08 -11.67 -1.69
N ALA A 84 3.70 -10.56 -2.12
CA ALA A 84 5.14 -10.35 -1.97
C ALA A 84 5.60 -10.19 -0.50
N GLY A 85 4.67 -9.82 0.40
CA GLY A 85 4.99 -9.57 1.80
C GLY A 85 4.93 -10.81 2.70
N THR A 86 5.82 -10.84 3.70
CA THR A 86 5.74 -11.75 4.85
C THR A 86 5.12 -11.04 6.05
N GLU A 87 4.38 -11.78 6.88
CA GLU A 87 3.83 -11.24 8.13
C GLU A 87 4.96 -10.71 9.00
N SER A 88 4.84 -9.45 9.43
CA SER A 88 5.87 -8.73 10.21
C SER A 88 7.24 -8.58 9.54
N GLY A 89 7.36 -8.89 8.24
CA GLY A 89 8.60 -8.70 7.48
C GLY A 89 9.77 -9.49 8.08
N ARG A 90 10.81 -8.78 8.53
CA ARG A 90 12.00 -9.37 9.17
C ARG A 90 11.78 -9.76 10.64
N LEU A 91 10.68 -9.32 11.25
CA LEU A 91 10.40 -9.51 12.67
C LEU A 91 9.38 -10.62 12.93
N THR A 92 9.10 -11.49 11.95
CA THR A 92 8.15 -12.61 12.11
C THR A 92 8.46 -13.46 13.35
N ASN A 93 9.73 -13.65 13.68
CA ASN A 93 10.17 -14.41 14.87
C ASN A 93 9.75 -13.77 16.21
N LEU A 94 9.28 -12.52 16.20
CA LEU A 94 8.79 -11.80 17.38
C LEU A 94 7.26 -11.80 17.47
N ASN A 95 6.54 -12.41 16.51
CA ASN A 95 5.11 -12.51 16.59
C ASN A 95 4.72 -13.32 17.84
N PRO A 96 3.77 -12.84 18.66
CA PRO A 96 3.36 -13.56 19.84
C PRO A 96 2.79 -14.93 19.43
N ALA A 97 3.39 -16.00 19.95
CA ALA A 97 2.84 -17.33 19.79
C ALA A 97 1.47 -17.37 20.47
N SER A 98 0.42 -17.71 19.70
CA SER A 98 -0.91 -17.87 20.27
C SER A 98 -0.87 -18.91 21.38
N THR A 99 -1.20 -18.50 22.60
CA THR A 99 -1.46 -19.40 23.73
C THR A 99 -2.87 -20.00 23.68
N ALA A 100 -3.69 -19.58 22.71
CA ALA A 100 -4.99 -20.17 22.47
C ALA A 100 -4.81 -21.54 21.81
N THR A 101 -4.92 -22.58 22.63
CA THR A 101 -5.07 -23.96 22.20
C THR A 101 -6.26 -24.03 21.24
N LYS A 102 -6.06 -24.63 20.06
CA LYS A 102 -7.17 -25.04 19.19
C LYS A 102 -8.13 -25.89 20.03
N LYS A 103 -9.31 -25.35 20.32
CA LYS A 103 -10.45 -26.15 20.79
C LYS A 103 -11.12 -26.82 19.59
#